data_AF-A0A7C4UI94-F1
#
_entry.id   AF-A0A7C4UI94-F1
#
_cell.length_a   1.000
_cell.length_b   1.000
_cell.length_c   1.000
_cell.angle_alpha   90.00
_cell.angle_beta   90.00
_cell.angle_gamma   90.00
#
_symmetry.space_group_name_H-M   'P 1'
#
loop_
_entity.id
_entity.type
_entity.pdbx_description
1 polymer ?
#
loop_
_entity_poly.entity_id
_entity_poly.type
_entity_poly.pdbx_seq_one_letter_code
_entity_poly.pdbx_strand_id
1 'polypeptide(L)'
;MAKINVVTGRGGAGKSTFTALFARFVDVKRLLLIDLDPDSSLPKMLGADLEKSGKVTISHALYDIIVSGKKDDSPALIEERLKDGSILYESEKFHLITLGTKLAPGCYCLPDEMIKDMIHKLRDNYDMVLVDSPAGLEHLNRKVTPDIDDLFVILDPSEKSVKHIER
;
A
#
# COMPACT_ATOMS: atom_id res chain seq x y z
N MET A 1 6.01 -17.67 6.03
CA MET A 1 4.97 -16.77 5.53
C MET A 1 4.96 -15.54 6.41
N ALA A 2 5.01 -14.35 5.81
CA ALA A 2 4.81 -13.10 6.54
C ALA A 2 3.42 -13.07 7.20
N LYS A 3 3.33 -12.38 8.35
CA LYS A 3 2.04 -11.93 8.87
C LYS A 3 1.51 -10.78 8.02
N ILE A 4 0.27 -10.86 7.56
CA ILE A 4 -0.37 -9.81 6.76
C ILE A 4 -1.33 -9.03 7.67
N ASN A 5 -0.93 -7.82 7.99
CA ASN A 5 -1.65 -6.93 8.89
C ASN A 5 -2.21 -5.75 8.11
N VAL A 6 -3.43 -5.34 8.45
CA VAL A 6 -4.12 -4.26 7.76
C VAL A 6 -4.48 -3.16 8.76
N VAL A 7 -4.23 -1.91 8.38
CA VAL A 7 -4.68 -0.72 9.11
C VAL A 7 -5.82 -0.07 8.34
N THR A 8 -6.97 0.08 8.98
CA THR A 8 -8.19 0.66 8.41
C THR A 8 -8.91 1.57 9.40
N GLY A 9 -10.02 2.16 8.97
CA GLY A 9 -10.80 3.12 9.73
C GLY A 9 -11.21 4.31 8.86
N ARG A 10 -11.81 5.31 9.50
CA ARG A 10 -12.35 6.48 8.80
C ARG A 10 -11.23 7.37 8.23
N GLY A 11 -11.57 8.18 7.23
CA GLY A 11 -10.71 9.28 6.78
C GLY A 11 -10.41 10.25 7.93
N GLY A 12 -9.14 10.59 8.13
CA GLY A 12 -8.69 11.48 9.20
C GLY A 12 -8.54 10.86 10.59
N ALA A 13 -8.80 9.55 10.76
CA ALA A 13 -8.69 8.89 12.08
C ALA A 13 -7.24 8.68 12.57
N GLY A 14 -6.24 8.93 11.73
CA GLY A 14 -4.82 8.75 12.07
C GLY A 14 -4.21 7.40 11.66
N LYS A 15 -4.80 6.71 10.67
CA LYS A 15 -4.31 5.42 10.12
C LYS A 15 -2.84 5.46 9.72
N SER A 16 -2.46 6.35 8.79
CA SER A 16 -1.07 6.47 8.33
C SER A 16 -0.10 6.86 9.44
N THR A 17 -0.57 7.65 10.43
CA THR A 17 0.22 7.98 11.63
C THR A 17 0.47 6.73 12.48
N PHE A 18 -0.56 5.91 12.71
CA PHE A 18 -0.42 4.62 13.38
C PHE A 18 0.55 3.72 12.60
N THR A 19 0.40 3.60 11.28
CA THR A 19 1.27 2.80 10.42
C THR A 19 2.74 3.24 10.53
N ALA A 20 3.02 4.55 10.46
CA ALA A 20 4.37 5.09 10.58
C ALA A 20 4.99 4.83 11.97
N LEU A 21 4.21 5.00 13.04
CA LEU A 21 4.67 4.72 14.41
C LEU A 21 4.88 3.22 14.63
N PHE A 22 3.96 2.38 14.14
CA PHE A 22 4.08 0.94 14.20
C PHE A 22 5.39 0.49 13.52
N ALA A 23 5.63 0.93 12.29
CA ALA A 23 6.85 0.60 11.55
C ALA A 23 8.14 1.04 12.27
N ARG A 24 8.07 2.12 13.05
CA ARG A 24 9.22 2.64 13.80
C ARG A 24 9.59 1.79 15.03
N PHE A 25 8.60 1.19 15.68
CA PHE A 25 8.74 0.54 17.00
C PHE A 25 8.53 -0.97 17.00
N VAL A 26 7.95 -1.54 15.94
CA VAL A 26 7.78 -2.98 15.83
C VAL A 26 9.15 -3.68 15.73
N ASP A 27 9.33 -4.76 16.48
CA ASP A 27 10.53 -5.60 16.42
C ASP A 27 10.36 -6.69 15.36
N VAL A 28 10.56 -6.32 14.10
CA VAL A 28 10.45 -7.20 12.93
C VAL A 28 11.67 -6.99 12.05
N LYS A 29 12.33 -8.07 11.62
CA LYS A 29 13.56 -7.98 10.81
C LYS A 29 13.28 -7.53 9.38
N ARG A 30 12.24 -8.08 8.75
CA ARG A 30 11.85 -7.74 7.37
C ARG A 30 10.39 -7.28 7.33
N LEU A 31 10.20 -5.97 7.26
CA LEU A 31 8.90 -5.32 7.20
C LEU A 31 8.64 -4.76 5.79
N LEU A 32 7.51 -5.12 5.19
CA LEU A 32 6.98 -4.47 3.99
C LEU A 32 5.80 -3.60 4.36
N LEU A 33 5.84 -2.34 3.97
CA LEU A 33 4.74 -1.39 4.06
C LEU A 33 4.09 -1.22 2.69
N ILE A 34 2.76 -1.20 2.66
CA ILE A 34 1.99 -0.94 1.44
C ILE A 34 1.04 0.21 1.70
N ASP A 35 1.32 1.34 1.09
CA ASP A 35 0.46 2.53 1.13
C ASP A 35 -0.56 2.46 -0.01
N LEU A 36 -1.83 2.21 0.34
CA LEU A 36 -2.93 2.19 -0.61
C LEU A 36 -3.66 3.52 -0.71
N ASP A 37 -3.25 4.54 0.06
CA ASP A 37 -3.87 5.85 0.02
C ASP A 37 -3.37 6.64 -1.22
N PRO A 38 -4.26 7.07 -2.13
CA PRO A 38 -3.88 7.88 -3.28
C PRO A 38 -3.25 9.24 -2.92
N ASP A 39 -3.53 9.76 -1.73
CA ASP A 39 -2.90 10.99 -1.22
C ASP A 39 -1.44 10.75 -0.80
N SER A 40 -1.07 9.48 -0.58
CA SER A 40 0.26 8.97 -0.29
C SER A 40 1.01 9.78 0.76
N SER A 41 0.38 9.92 1.92
CA SER A 41 0.94 10.65 3.05
C SER A 41 1.98 9.83 3.84
N LEU A 42 1.91 8.50 3.77
CA LEU A 42 2.76 7.59 4.55
C LEU A 42 4.27 7.72 4.25
N PRO A 43 4.74 7.82 2.99
CA PRO A 43 6.17 7.99 2.68
C PRO A 43 6.78 9.20 3.40
N LYS A 44 6.08 10.33 3.39
CA LYS A 44 6.53 11.55 4.07
C LYS A 44 6.61 11.37 5.59
N MET A 45 5.64 10.67 6.19
CA MET A 45 5.65 10.37 7.63
C MET A 45 6.81 9.44 8.03
N LEU A 46 7.21 8.54 7.13
CA LEU A 46 8.33 7.63 7.31
C LEU A 46 9.70 8.28 7.00
N GLY A 47 9.72 9.49 6.43
CA GLY A 47 10.94 10.11 5.91
C GLY A 47 11.48 9.46 4.64
N ALA A 48 10.64 8.69 3.93
CA ALA A 48 10.97 8.05 2.66
C ALA A 48 10.79 9.05 1.50
N ASP A 49 11.90 9.56 0.99
CA ASP A 49 11.95 10.41 -0.19
C ASP A 49 12.05 9.54 -1.45
N LEU A 50 10.90 9.23 -2.06
CA LEU A 50 10.82 8.37 -3.23
C LEU A 50 11.54 8.98 -4.44
N GLU A 51 11.36 10.28 -4.68
CA GLU A 51 11.95 10.98 -5.82
C GLU A 51 13.48 10.96 -5.74
N LYS A 52 14.04 11.36 -4.58
CA LYS A 52 15.49 11.32 -4.36
C LYS A 52 16.07 9.91 -4.45
N SER A 53 15.26 8.90 -4.18
CA SER A 53 15.64 7.48 -4.25
C SER A 53 15.42 6.87 -5.64
N GLY A 54 14.97 7.67 -6.62
CA GLY A 54 14.67 7.21 -7.98
C GLY A 54 13.50 6.22 -8.04
N LYS A 55 12.60 6.27 -7.06
CA LYS A 55 11.44 5.38 -6.94
C LYS A 55 10.17 6.07 -7.44
N VAL A 56 9.30 5.30 -8.08
CA VAL A 56 8.00 5.76 -8.59
C VAL A 56 6.86 4.98 -7.97
N THR A 57 5.67 5.58 -7.96
CA THR A 57 4.46 4.93 -7.44
C THR A 57 3.89 3.93 -8.44
N ILE A 58 3.03 3.02 -7.99
CA ILE A 58 2.31 2.08 -8.87
C ILE A 58 1.50 2.85 -9.92
N SER A 59 0.78 3.91 -9.50
CA SER A 59 -0.02 4.72 -10.41
C SER A 59 0.82 5.43 -11.48
N HIS A 60 2.03 5.88 -11.13
CA HIS A 60 2.94 6.50 -12.09
C HIS A 60 3.49 5.48 -13.09
N ALA A 61 3.97 4.33 -12.59
CA ALA A 61 4.46 3.27 -13.46
C ALA A 61 3.36 2.75 -14.41
N LEU A 62 2.12 2.60 -13.93
CA LEU A 62 0.98 2.22 -14.76
C LEU A 62 0.63 3.30 -15.79
N TYR A 63 0.70 4.57 -15.41
CA TYR A 63 0.47 5.67 -16.34
C TYR A 63 1.46 5.65 -17.51
N ASP A 64 2.75 5.48 -17.22
CA ASP A 64 3.79 5.40 -18.25
C ASP A 64 3.57 4.22 -19.20
N ILE A 65 3.17 3.06 -18.67
CA ILE A 65 2.84 1.87 -19.46
C ILE A 65 1.66 2.15 -20.39
N ILE A 66 0.58 2.76 -19.87
CA ILE A 66 -0.63 3.06 -20.65
C ILE A 66 -0.33 4.07 -21.75
N VAL A 67 0.39 5.15 -21.44
CA VAL A 67 0.76 6.19 -22.41
C VAL A 67 1.70 5.64 -23.49
N SER A 68 2.52 4.63 -23.17
CA SER A 68 3.36 3.92 -24.15
C SER A 68 2.60 2.97 -25.08
N GLY A 69 1.26 2.84 -24.93
CA GLY A 69 0.43 1.97 -25.75
C GLY A 69 0.49 0.48 -25.36
N LYS A 70 1.06 0.14 -24.20
CA LYS A 70 1.28 -1.24 -23.72
C LYS A 70 0.34 -1.65 -22.59
N LYS A 71 -0.91 -1.17 -22.62
CA LYS A 71 -1.88 -1.38 -21.54
C LYS A 71 -2.10 -2.86 -21.24
N ASP A 72 -2.19 -3.71 -22.25
CA ASP A 72 -2.45 -5.15 -22.07
C ASP A 72 -1.27 -5.89 -21.40
N ASP A 73 -0.06 -5.32 -21.49
CA ASP A 73 1.15 -5.84 -20.84
C ASP A 73 1.36 -5.30 -19.42
N SER A 74 0.44 -4.49 -18.88
CA SER A 74 0.61 -3.81 -17.59
C SER A 74 1.02 -4.73 -16.43
N PRO A 75 0.40 -5.91 -16.22
CA PRO A 75 0.80 -6.82 -15.14
C PRO A 75 2.27 -7.25 -15.23
N ALA A 76 2.71 -7.65 -16.44
CA ALA A 76 4.08 -8.09 -16.66
C ALA A 76 5.09 -6.94 -16.50
N LEU A 77 4.77 -5.77 -17.06
CA LEU A 77 5.64 -4.60 -16.98
C LEU A 77 5.77 -4.07 -15.55
N ILE A 78 4.71 -4.08 -14.74
CA ILE A 78 4.83 -3.73 -13.31
C ILE A 78 5.64 -4.78 -12.53
N GLU A 79 5.56 -6.05 -12.90
CA GLU A 79 6.44 -7.06 -12.31
C GLU A 79 7.92 -6.81 -12.66
N GLU A 80 8.22 -6.38 -13.89
CA GLU A 80 9.57 -5.95 -14.28
C GLU A 80 10.03 -4.75 -13.45
N ARG A 81 9.17 -3.74 -13.25
CA ARG A 81 9.41 -2.58 -12.38
C ARG A 81 9.63 -2.97 -10.91
N LEU A 82 9.00 -4.05 -10.44
CA LEU A 82 9.26 -4.58 -9.11
C LEU A 82 10.65 -5.22 -9.06
N LYS A 83 11.02 -6.00 -10.08
CA LYS A 83 12.32 -6.70 -10.17
C LYS A 83 13.50 -5.76 -10.34
N ASP A 84 13.34 -4.69 -11.12
CA ASP A 84 14.37 -3.64 -11.28
C ASP A 84 14.43 -2.68 -10.07
N GLY A 85 13.47 -2.79 -9.15
CA GLY A 85 13.39 -2.02 -7.92
C GLY A 85 12.83 -0.61 -8.09
N SER A 86 12.28 -0.23 -9.25
CA SER A 86 11.79 1.14 -9.47
C SER A 86 10.56 1.49 -8.62
N ILE A 87 9.75 0.50 -8.23
CA ILE A 87 8.52 0.71 -7.42
C ILE A 87 8.65 0.23 -5.97
N LEU A 88 9.86 -0.20 -5.57
CA LEU A 88 10.15 -0.66 -4.22
C LEU A 88 11.17 0.26 -3.57
N TYR A 89 10.73 1.05 -2.60
CA TYR A 89 11.63 1.79 -1.74
C TYR A 89 12.18 0.86 -0.65
N GLU A 90 13.48 0.92 -0.39
CA GLU A 90 14.17 0.07 0.56
C GLU A 90 14.92 0.95 1.57
N SER A 91 14.72 0.68 2.85
CA SER A 91 15.49 1.27 3.95
C SER A 91 15.99 0.16 4.87
N GLU A 92 16.85 0.51 5.83
CA GLU A 92 17.33 -0.45 6.83
C GLU A 92 16.21 -1.06 7.70
N LYS A 93 15.08 -0.35 7.87
CA LYS A 93 14.00 -0.78 8.78
C LYS A 93 12.78 -1.36 8.07
N PHE A 94 12.48 -0.87 6.87
CA PHE A 94 11.28 -1.25 6.14
C PHE A 94 11.50 -1.10 4.64
N HIS A 95 10.76 -1.88 3.88
CA HIS A 95 10.53 -1.64 2.46
C HIS A 95 9.14 -1.03 2.28
N LEU A 96 8.94 -0.28 1.21
CA LEU A 96 7.72 0.47 0.98
C LEU A 96 7.31 0.44 -0.49
N ILE A 97 6.05 0.11 -0.72
CA ILE A 97 5.35 0.23 -2.00
C ILE A 97 4.20 1.22 -1.81
N THR A 98 4.01 2.10 -2.78
CA THR A 98 2.96 3.14 -2.72
C THR A 98 2.09 3.12 -3.96
N LEU A 99 0.77 3.18 -3.77
CA LEU A 99 -0.18 3.29 -4.86
C LEU A 99 -0.02 4.62 -5.61
N GLY A 100 0.11 5.73 -4.90
CA GLY A 100 0.25 7.05 -5.49
C GLY A 100 -1.05 7.66 -6.02
N THR A 101 -0.98 8.94 -6.35
CA THR A 101 -2.11 9.69 -6.91
C THR A 101 -2.48 9.17 -8.29
N LYS A 102 -3.78 9.13 -8.57
CA LYS A 102 -4.32 8.66 -9.85
C LYS A 102 -4.13 9.73 -10.94
N LEU A 103 -3.43 9.38 -12.02
CA LEU A 103 -2.99 10.34 -13.04
C LEU A 103 -3.90 10.41 -14.29
N ALA A 104 -4.90 9.53 -14.46
CA ALA A 104 -5.80 9.55 -15.62
C ALA A 104 -7.25 9.10 -15.30
N PRO A 105 -8.27 9.56 -16.06
CA PRO A 105 -9.63 9.01 -16.02
C PRO A 105 -9.66 7.63 -16.72
N GLY A 106 -9.99 6.56 -15.99
CA GLY A 106 -10.00 5.19 -16.54
C GLY A 106 -9.96 4.10 -15.46
N CYS A 107 -10.25 2.85 -15.84
CA CYS A 107 -10.61 1.76 -14.91
C CYS A 107 -9.60 1.54 -13.78
N TYR A 108 -10.08 1.83 -12.57
CA TYR A 108 -9.42 1.66 -11.27
C TYR A 108 -9.30 0.20 -10.80
N CYS A 109 -9.54 -0.76 -11.70
CA CYS A 109 -9.61 -2.17 -11.39
C CYS A 109 -8.21 -2.84 -11.41
N LEU A 110 -7.31 -2.43 -12.31
CA LEU A 110 -5.96 -3.02 -12.43
C LEU A 110 -5.06 -2.81 -11.21
N PRO A 111 -4.95 -1.61 -10.60
CA PRO A 111 -4.02 -1.40 -9.50
C PRO A 111 -4.29 -2.31 -8.29
N ASP A 112 -5.56 -2.50 -7.94
CA ASP A 112 -5.97 -3.33 -6.80
C ASP A 112 -5.57 -4.81 -7.00
N GLU A 113 -5.84 -5.36 -8.20
CA GLU A 113 -5.46 -6.73 -8.56
C GLU A 113 -3.95 -6.92 -8.55
N MET A 114 -3.22 -5.93 -9.06
CA MET A 114 -1.76 -5.98 -9.13
C MET A 114 -1.11 -5.90 -7.75
N ILE A 115 -1.64 -5.05 -6.86
CA ILE A 115 -1.17 -5.00 -5.47
C ILE A 115 -1.43 -6.32 -4.76
N LYS A 116 -2.61 -6.93 -4.95
CA LYS A 116 -2.91 -8.25 -4.39
C LYS A 116 -1.88 -9.29 -4.85
N ASP A 117 -1.59 -9.36 -6.15
CA ASP A 117 -0.60 -10.28 -6.69
C ASP A 117 0.81 -9.99 -6.16
N MET A 118 1.17 -8.72 -6.01
CA MET A 118 2.45 -8.31 -5.42
C MET A 118 2.56 -8.77 -3.95
N ILE A 119 1.51 -8.58 -3.14
CA ILE A 119 1.47 -9.06 -1.75
C ILE A 119 1.70 -10.56 -1.71
N HIS A 120 0.98 -11.32 -2.53
CA HIS A 120 1.12 -12.78 -2.59
C HIS A 120 2.52 -13.22 -3.00
N LYS A 121 3.16 -12.55 -3.95
CA LYS A 121 4.53 -12.87 -4.42
C LYS A 121 5.60 -12.46 -3.41
N LEU A 122 5.43 -11.33 -2.74
CA LEU A 122 6.44 -10.75 -1.86
C LEU A 122 6.40 -11.33 -0.44
N ARG A 123 5.26 -11.84 0.04
CA ARG A 123 5.08 -12.25 1.44
C ARG A 123 6.08 -13.27 1.97
N ASP A 124 6.73 -14.05 1.12
CA ASP A 124 7.72 -15.04 1.57
C ASP A 124 9.11 -14.40 1.85
N ASN A 125 9.34 -13.20 1.31
CA ASN A 125 10.55 -12.40 1.52
C ASN A 125 10.48 -11.46 2.71
N TYR A 126 9.35 -11.45 3.44
CA TYR A 126 9.16 -10.61 4.61
C TYR A 126 8.68 -11.45 5.79
N ASP A 127 8.82 -10.88 6.99
CA ASP A 127 8.29 -11.47 8.22
C ASP A 127 6.93 -10.83 8.54
N MET A 128 6.69 -9.59 8.07
CA MET A 128 5.42 -8.89 8.17
C MET A 128 5.17 -8.01 6.94
N VAL A 129 3.92 -7.99 6.48
CA VAL A 129 3.38 -7.03 5.53
C VAL A 129 2.34 -6.19 6.27
N LEU A 130 2.51 -4.87 6.31
CA LEU A 130 1.55 -3.94 6.90
C LEU A 130 0.95 -3.07 5.81
N VAL A 131 -0.36 -3.18 5.63
CA VAL A 131 -1.11 -2.46 4.60
C VAL A 131 -1.83 -1.26 5.23
N ASP A 132 -1.51 -0.05 4.78
CA ASP A 132 -2.24 1.17 5.12
C ASP A 132 -3.38 1.37 4.12
N SER A 133 -4.60 1.05 4.54
CA SER A 133 -5.78 1.14 3.67
C SER A 133 -6.28 2.58 3.56
N PRO A 134 -6.86 2.97 2.41
CA PRO A 134 -7.72 4.15 2.35
C PRO A 134 -8.90 4.02 3.32
N ALA A 135 -9.65 5.12 3.48
CA ALA A 135 -10.82 5.12 4.35
C ALA A 135 -11.84 4.06 3.95
N GLY A 136 -12.38 3.34 4.94
CA GLY A 136 -13.43 2.35 4.71
C GLY A 136 -12.95 0.95 4.35
N LEU A 137 -13.83 -0.03 4.60
CA LEU A 137 -13.60 -1.45 4.34
C LEU A 137 -13.86 -1.84 2.89
N GLU A 138 -14.49 -0.97 2.10
CA GLU A 138 -14.82 -1.22 0.69
C GLU A 138 -13.59 -1.57 -0.16
N HIS A 139 -12.44 -0.99 0.19
CA HIS A 139 -11.14 -1.20 -0.44
C HIS A 139 -10.42 -2.46 0.10
N LEU A 140 -10.85 -2.97 1.26
CA LEU A 140 -10.32 -4.18 1.91
C LEU A 140 -11.08 -5.46 1.58
N ASN A 141 -12.14 -5.36 0.78
CA ASN A 141 -12.81 -6.54 0.23
C ASN A 141 -11.81 -7.47 -0.49
N ARG A 142 -12.27 -8.68 -0.87
CA ARG A 142 -11.51 -9.79 -1.52
C ARG A 142 -10.57 -9.43 -2.70
N LYS A 143 -10.55 -8.17 -3.13
CA LYS A 143 -9.73 -7.58 -4.18
C LYS A 143 -8.28 -7.32 -3.79
N VAL A 144 -7.96 -7.05 -2.51
CA VAL A 144 -6.59 -6.60 -2.13
C VAL A 144 -5.83 -7.58 -1.24
N THR A 145 -6.43 -8.12 -0.17
CA THR A 145 -5.77 -9.14 0.69
C THR A 145 -6.77 -10.18 1.22
N PRO A 146 -6.73 -11.44 0.75
CA PRO A 146 -7.66 -12.47 1.23
C PRO A 146 -7.22 -13.12 2.56
N ASP A 147 -5.93 -13.05 2.91
CA ASP A 147 -5.32 -13.73 4.07
C ASP A 147 -4.87 -12.68 5.09
N ILE A 148 -5.78 -12.07 5.85
CA ILE A 148 -5.43 -11.07 6.89
C ILE A 148 -5.25 -11.80 8.23
N ASP A 149 -4.09 -11.61 8.89
CA ASP A 149 -3.81 -12.12 10.23
C ASP A 149 -4.36 -11.19 11.32
N ASP A 150 -4.02 -9.90 11.25
CA ASP A 150 -4.48 -8.88 12.20
C ASP A 150 -5.11 -7.67 11.48
N LEU A 151 -6.27 -7.21 11.96
CA LEU A 151 -6.95 -6.00 11.47
C LEU A 151 -6.94 -4.91 12.55
N PHE A 152 -6.23 -3.82 12.29
CA PHE A 152 -6.19 -2.63 13.13
C PHE A 152 -7.23 -1.61 12.64
N VAL A 153 -8.26 -1.37 13.44
CA VAL A 153 -9.31 -0.38 13.14
C VAL A 153 -9.07 0.88 13.97
N ILE A 154 -8.63 1.96 13.32
CA ILE A 154 -8.28 3.21 13.97
C ILE A 154 -9.49 4.15 14.01
N LEU A 155 -9.75 4.69 15.20
CA LEU A 155 -10.90 5.55 15.48
C LEU A 155 -10.47 6.90 16.04
N ASP A 156 -11.19 7.93 15.62
CA ASP A 156 -11.23 9.23 16.27
C ASP A 156 -12.38 9.27 17.29
N PRO A 157 -12.36 10.19 18.29
CA PRO A 157 -13.38 10.25 19.34
C PRO A 157 -14.72 10.83 18.87
N SER A 158 -15.12 10.58 17.62
CA SER A 158 -16.41 10.98 17.08
C SER A 158 -17.37 9.80 16.97
N GLU A 159 -18.66 10.07 17.21
CA GLU A 159 -19.75 9.11 17.00
C GLU A 159 -19.76 8.56 15.56
N LYS A 160 -19.35 9.38 14.59
CA LYS A 160 -19.21 8.98 13.19
C LYS A 160 -18.14 7.90 12.99
N SER A 161 -17.05 7.90 13.77
CA SER A 161 -16.03 6.85 13.74
C SER A 161 -16.59 5.52 14.24
N VAL A 162 -17.33 5.55 15.36
CA VAL A 162 -17.94 4.35 15.94
C VAL A 162 -18.93 3.71 14.95
N LYS A 163 -19.82 4.51 14.36
CA LYS A 163 -20.79 4.05 13.34
C LYS A 163 -20.14 3.54 12.06
N HIS A 164 -18.88 3.90 11.79
CA HIS A 164 -18.16 3.43 10.61
C HIS A 164 -17.74 1.96 10.74
N ILE A 165 -17.49 1.48 11.97
CA ILE A 165 -17.11 0.08 12.22
C ILE A 165 -18.31 -0.86 12.11
N GLU A 166 -19.49 -0.39 12.47
CA GLU A 166 -20.72 -1.20 12.46
C GLU A 166 -21.21 -1.58 11.05
N ARG A 167 -20.54 -1.09 9.99
CA ARG A 167 -20.92 -1.25 8.58
C ARG A 167 -19.94 -2.14 7.85
#